data_AF-A0A1B2DIR1-F1
#
_entry.id   AF-A0A1B2DIR1-F1
#
_cell.length_a   1.000
_cell.length_b   1.000
_cell.length_c   1.000
_cell.angle_alpha   90.00
_cell.angle_beta   90.00
_cell.angle_gamma   90.00
#
_symmetry.space_group_name_H-M   'P 1'
#
loop_
_entity.id
_entity.type
_entity.pdbx_description
1 polymer ?
#
loop_
_entity_poly.entity_id
_entity_poly.type
_entity_poly.pdbx_seq_one_letter_code
_entity_poly.pdbx_strand_id
1 'polypeptide(L)'
;MKDAVYLDKSKRKYKGNLHTHTTWSDGSQEAEDVVAAFKAKGYDFISITDHDIYARTADYDTESFVVLPGMERGGLNLVPDEDPGYHFGVLDDPTMRPEKERFQHLQAFEVPIPWEGPQSPQKLIDEMKAHGNLVIFNHPEWHLTRFEDMVQYDGFFAVEIYNHATEWTPSSSYGAAYWDHALQNGKRVFGIAADDSHEHDQGSKISEYGGGWVCVEAEEPTQQGIITALKNGQFYSSSGPEIVDYRVENGVVHVECSPCQYIMFKAFPLRGPFLVERETGELMSSGSMKIKQGMQYIRVECVDEKGRIAWSNPIFVADLAEGK
;
A
#
# COMPACT_ATOMS: atom_id res chain seq x y z
N MET A 1 20.60 20.78 0.07
CA MET A 1 19.63 19.70 -0.21
C MET A 1 18.56 20.33 -1.06
N LYS A 2 18.20 19.71 -2.18
CA LYS A 2 17.16 20.24 -3.06
C LYS A 2 15.79 20.18 -2.38
N ASP A 3 14.94 21.15 -2.67
CA ASP A 3 13.54 21.11 -2.30
C ASP A 3 12.80 20.04 -3.13
N ALA A 4 11.76 19.45 -2.55
CA ALA A 4 10.98 18.41 -3.19
C ALA A 4 9.54 18.40 -2.65
N VAL A 5 8.56 18.29 -3.54
CA VAL A 5 7.15 18.13 -3.19
C VAL A 5 6.76 16.68 -3.45
N TYR A 6 6.22 16.01 -2.43
CA TYR A 6 5.76 14.62 -2.51
C TYR A 6 4.23 14.55 -2.57
N LEU A 7 3.56 15.46 -1.85
CA LEU A 7 2.12 15.71 -1.92
C LEU A 7 1.88 17.21 -1.83
N ASP A 8 1.01 17.73 -2.69
CA ASP A 8 0.65 19.15 -2.78
C ASP A 8 -0.82 19.35 -2.43
N LYS A 9 -1.12 20.14 -1.39
CA LYS A 9 -2.50 20.40 -0.97
C LYS A 9 -3.41 21.03 -2.02
N SER A 10 -2.84 21.65 -3.05
CA SER A 10 -3.59 22.23 -4.16
C SER A 10 -3.98 21.22 -5.24
N LYS A 11 -3.36 20.04 -5.23
CA LYS A 11 -3.60 18.97 -6.21
C LYS A 11 -4.71 18.04 -5.74
N ARG A 12 -5.47 17.54 -6.72
CA ARG A 12 -6.53 16.57 -6.49
C ARG A 12 -5.92 15.23 -6.07
N LYS A 13 -6.57 14.60 -5.09
CA LYS A 13 -6.22 13.28 -4.59
C LYS A 13 -7.41 12.35 -4.75
N TYR A 14 -7.12 11.08 -4.99
CA TYR A 14 -8.09 10.02 -5.26
C TYR A 14 -7.93 8.92 -4.23
N LYS A 15 -8.99 8.61 -3.48
CA LYS A 15 -8.99 7.56 -2.47
C LYS A 15 -9.19 6.20 -3.15
N GLY A 16 -8.35 5.23 -2.82
CA GLY A 16 -8.48 3.89 -3.40
C GLY A 16 -8.14 2.74 -2.48
N ASN A 17 -8.69 1.58 -2.80
CA ASN A 17 -8.32 0.31 -2.17
C ASN A 17 -7.55 -0.56 -3.18
N LEU A 18 -6.53 -1.29 -2.76
CA LEU A 18 -5.69 -2.09 -3.65
C LEU A 18 -5.85 -3.61 -3.46
N HIS A 19 -6.73 -4.04 -2.55
CA HIS A 19 -6.84 -5.43 -2.14
C HIS A 19 -8.28 -5.77 -1.75
N THR A 20 -9.01 -6.43 -2.65
CA THR A 20 -10.43 -6.80 -2.47
C THR A 20 -10.77 -8.07 -3.25
N HIS A 21 -11.71 -8.87 -2.74
CA HIS A 21 -12.11 -10.15 -3.32
C HIS A 21 -13.58 -10.18 -3.72
N THR A 22 -13.91 -11.02 -4.69
CA THR A 22 -15.26 -11.19 -5.24
C THR A 22 -15.65 -12.66 -5.31
N THR A 23 -16.83 -12.96 -5.86
CA THR A 23 -17.27 -14.35 -6.12
C THR A 23 -16.44 -15.07 -7.18
N TRP A 24 -15.47 -14.41 -7.82
CA TRP A 24 -14.54 -15.09 -8.71
C TRP A 24 -13.57 -15.98 -7.94
N SER A 25 -13.20 -15.61 -6.70
CA SER A 25 -12.45 -16.46 -5.78
C SER A 25 -13.28 -16.84 -4.54
N ASP A 26 -13.00 -16.27 -3.37
CA ASP A 26 -13.61 -16.61 -2.09
C ASP A 26 -14.33 -15.42 -1.42
N GLY A 27 -14.47 -14.30 -2.13
CA GLY A 27 -15.37 -13.23 -1.76
C GLY A 27 -16.85 -13.64 -1.88
N SER A 28 -17.70 -12.92 -1.14
CA SER A 28 -19.12 -13.25 -1.00
C SER A 28 -20.07 -12.51 -1.96
N GLN A 29 -19.55 -11.55 -2.73
CA GLN A 29 -20.34 -10.67 -3.61
C GLN A 29 -19.76 -10.57 -5.02
N GLU A 30 -20.65 -10.37 -5.99
CA GLU A 30 -20.26 -10.17 -7.39
C GLU A 30 -19.45 -8.88 -7.55
N ALA A 31 -18.54 -8.86 -8.53
CA ALA A 31 -17.69 -7.70 -8.80
C ALA A 31 -18.46 -6.38 -8.97
N GLU A 32 -19.65 -6.42 -9.58
CA GLU A 32 -20.54 -5.26 -9.74
C GLU A 32 -20.99 -4.69 -8.38
N ASP A 33 -21.36 -5.55 -7.44
CA ASP A 33 -21.81 -5.18 -6.10
C ASP A 33 -20.66 -4.63 -5.26
N VAL A 34 -19.47 -5.24 -5.36
CA VAL A 34 -18.25 -4.75 -4.70
C VAL A 34 -17.90 -3.34 -5.19
N VAL A 35 -17.89 -3.12 -6.50
CA VAL A 35 -17.67 -1.80 -7.12
C VAL A 35 -18.71 -0.78 -6.60
N ALA A 36 -19.98 -1.16 -6.55
CA ALA A 36 -21.04 -0.30 -6.04
C ALA A 36 -20.86 0.04 -4.55
N ALA A 37 -20.43 -0.93 -3.73
CA ALA A 37 -20.19 -0.74 -2.31
C ALA A 37 -19.05 0.27 -2.04
N PHE A 38 -17.93 0.17 -2.75
CA PHE A 38 -16.82 1.12 -2.62
C PHE A 38 -17.18 2.52 -3.14
N LYS A 39 -17.93 2.63 -4.25
CA LYS A 39 -18.50 3.90 -4.72
C LYS A 39 -19.37 4.55 -3.65
N ALA A 40 -20.24 3.78 -2.99
CA ALA A 40 -21.09 4.28 -1.92
C ALA A 40 -20.31 4.76 -0.69
N LYS A 41 -19.10 4.21 -0.45
CA LYS A 41 -18.16 4.67 0.59
C LYS A 41 -17.26 5.84 0.19
N GLY A 42 -17.45 6.39 -1.02
CA GLY A 42 -16.70 7.56 -1.49
C GLY A 42 -15.26 7.26 -1.91
N TYR A 43 -14.99 6.01 -2.34
CA TYR A 43 -13.74 5.69 -3.03
C TYR A 43 -13.80 6.18 -4.48
N ASP A 44 -12.65 6.55 -5.03
CA ASP A 44 -12.46 6.94 -6.42
C ASP A 44 -11.92 5.77 -7.28
N PHE A 45 -11.26 4.80 -6.65
CA PHE A 45 -10.83 3.59 -7.35
C PHE A 45 -10.70 2.38 -6.42
N ILE A 46 -10.72 1.20 -7.00
CA ILE A 46 -10.34 -0.05 -6.31
C ILE A 46 -9.46 -0.93 -7.21
N SER A 47 -8.89 -1.98 -6.67
CA SER A 47 -8.38 -3.12 -7.42
C SER A 47 -9.16 -4.37 -7.01
N ILE A 48 -9.66 -5.12 -7.98
CA ILE A 48 -10.20 -6.47 -7.75
C ILE A 48 -9.03 -7.43 -7.87
N THR A 49 -8.76 -8.17 -6.80
CA THR A 49 -7.54 -8.97 -6.64
C THR A 49 -7.88 -10.38 -6.15
N ASP A 50 -8.89 -10.99 -6.75
CA ASP A 50 -9.29 -12.37 -6.45
C ASP A 50 -8.10 -13.34 -6.45
N HIS A 51 -8.16 -14.32 -5.54
CA HIS A 51 -7.12 -15.35 -5.40
C HIS A 51 -6.92 -16.13 -6.70
N ASP A 52 -5.69 -16.09 -7.20
CA ASP A 52 -5.19 -16.90 -8.30
C ASP A 52 -5.99 -16.77 -9.62
N ILE A 53 -6.73 -15.66 -9.75
CA ILE A 53 -7.56 -15.34 -10.90
C ILE A 53 -7.28 -13.89 -11.32
N TYR A 54 -6.73 -13.72 -12.52
CA TYR A 54 -6.42 -12.39 -13.02
C TYR A 54 -7.66 -11.67 -13.57
N ALA A 55 -8.08 -10.61 -12.90
CA ALA A 55 -9.22 -9.80 -13.29
C ALA A 55 -8.78 -8.65 -14.22
N ARG A 56 -9.27 -8.64 -15.46
CA ARG A 56 -9.28 -7.43 -16.32
C ARG A 56 -10.59 -6.68 -16.10
N THR A 57 -10.52 -5.41 -15.78
CA THR A 57 -11.64 -4.68 -15.14
C THR A 57 -12.06 -3.40 -15.86
N ALA A 58 -11.56 -3.18 -17.09
CA ALA A 58 -11.83 -1.96 -17.85
C ALA A 58 -13.33 -1.70 -18.09
N ASP A 59 -14.16 -2.75 -18.11
CA ASP A 59 -15.62 -2.62 -18.28
C ASP A 59 -16.33 -2.01 -17.05
N TYR A 60 -15.66 -1.95 -15.89
CA TYR A 60 -16.17 -1.30 -14.67
C TYR A 60 -15.77 0.18 -14.54
N ASP A 61 -14.83 0.65 -15.38
CA ASP A 61 -14.38 2.03 -15.35
C ASP A 61 -15.52 2.97 -15.76
N THR A 62 -15.66 4.06 -15.01
CA THR A 62 -16.55 5.18 -15.33
C THR A 62 -15.76 6.48 -15.30
N GLU A 63 -16.36 7.59 -15.77
CA GLU A 63 -15.70 8.92 -15.72
C GLU A 63 -15.25 9.35 -14.30
N SER A 64 -15.84 8.74 -13.27
CA SER A 64 -15.64 9.10 -11.86
C SER A 64 -15.14 7.95 -10.99
N PHE A 65 -14.85 6.77 -11.56
CA PHE A 65 -14.40 5.62 -10.78
C PHE A 65 -13.57 4.65 -11.62
N VAL A 66 -12.44 4.22 -11.10
CA VAL A 66 -11.52 3.29 -11.78
C VAL A 66 -11.46 1.97 -11.06
N VAL A 67 -11.43 0.86 -11.80
CA VAL A 67 -11.13 -0.47 -11.28
C VAL A 67 -9.83 -0.95 -11.91
N LEU A 68 -8.77 -1.02 -11.10
CA LEU A 68 -7.48 -1.51 -11.52
C LEU A 68 -7.51 -3.04 -11.75
N PRO A 69 -6.96 -3.53 -12.87
CA PRO A 69 -6.80 -4.96 -13.09
C PRO A 69 -5.75 -5.57 -12.15
N GLY A 70 -6.00 -6.77 -11.65
CA GLY A 70 -5.08 -7.43 -10.73
C GLY A 70 -5.46 -8.85 -10.33
N MET A 71 -4.70 -9.40 -9.40
CA MET A 71 -4.99 -10.64 -8.64
C MET A 71 -4.22 -10.63 -7.33
N GLU A 72 -4.62 -11.44 -6.38
CA GLU A 72 -3.75 -11.88 -5.30
C GLU A 72 -3.22 -13.27 -5.66
N ARG A 73 -1.89 -13.42 -5.69
CA ARG A 73 -1.24 -14.67 -6.06
C ARG A 73 -0.35 -15.14 -4.94
N GLY A 74 -0.55 -16.38 -4.51
CA GLY A 74 0.23 -16.95 -3.44
C GLY A 74 -0.34 -18.27 -2.93
N GLY A 75 0.05 -18.65 -1.73
CA GLY A 75 -0.51 -19.82 -1.06
C GLY A 75 -0.21 -19.84 0.42
N LEU A 76 -1.02 -20.61 1.15
CA LEU A 76 -0.80 -20.90 2.56
C LEU A 76 0.34 -21.90 2.75
N ASN A 77 0.93 -21.87 3.93
CA ASN A 77 1.91 -22.85 4.38
C ASN A 77 1.34 -24.28 4.31
N LEU A 78 1.77 -25.06 3.31
CA LEU A 78 1.35 -26.46 3.13
C LEU A 78 2.17 -27.44 3.97
N VAL A 79 3.39 -27.06 4.33
CA VAL A 79 4.33 -27.89 5.07
C VAL A 79 4.98 -27.05 6.16
N PRO A 80 4.55 -27.23 7.43
CA PRO A 80 5.17 -26.57 8.57
C PRO A 80 6.70 -26.72 8.51
N ASP A 81 7.41 -25.60 8.68
CA ASP A 81 8.88 -25.47 8.65
C ASP A 81 9.59 -25.50 7.27
N GLU A 82 8.90 -25.77 6.16
CA GLU A 82 9.54 -25.80 4.82
C GLU A 82 9.02 -24.76 3.83
N ASP A 83 7.71 -24.49 3.81
CA ASP A 83 7.08 -23.47 2.98
C ASP A 83 6.43 -22.43 3.89
N PRO A 84 6.94 -21.20 4.03
CA PRO A 84 6.38 -20.23 4.96
C PRO A 84 4.96 -19.77 4.58
N GLY A 85 4.52 -20.00 3.34
CA GLY A 85 3.36 -19.31 2.79
C GLY A 85 3.67 -17.85 2.48
N TYR A 86 2.97 -17.28 1.50
CA TYR A 86 3.10 -15.88 1.10
C TYR A 86 1.97 -15.53 0.15
N HIS A 87 1.49 -14.29 0.21
CA HIS A 87 0.65 -13.69 -0.82
C HIS A 87 1.29 -12.44 -1.41
N PHE A 88 1.09 -12.27 -2.72
CA PHE A 88 1.43 -11.05 -3.43
C PHE A 88 0.20 -10.45 -4.10
N GLY A 89 -0.05 -9.17 -3.81
CA GLY A 89 -0.97 -8.36 -4.59
C GLY A 89 -0.33 -7.99 -5.91
N VAL A 90 -1.05 -8.16 -7.02
CA VAL A 90 -0.54 -7.94 -8.37
C VAL A 90 -1.45 -6.93 -9.05
N LEU A 91 -0.87 -5.83 -9.55
CA LEU A 91 -1.59 -4.77 -10.25
C LEU A 91 -1.03 -4.60 -11.67
N ASP A 92 -1.89 -4.53 -12.69
CA ASP A 92 -1.44 -4.27 -14.06
C ASP A 92 -0.75 -2.90 -14.16
N ASP A 93 0.44 -2.86 -14.76
CA ASP A 93 1.13 -1.61 -15.07
C ASP A 93 0.96 -1.24 -16.56
N PRO A 94 -0.03 -0.41 -16.93
CA PRO A 94 -0.25 -0.01 -18.32
C PRO A 94 0.84 0.96 -18.83
N THR A 95 1.72 1.47 -17.97
CA THR A 95 2.80 2.40 -18.36
C THR A 95 4.02 1.71 -18.96
N MET A 96 4.10 0.38 -18.87
CA MET A 96 5.24 -0.39 -19.34
C MET A 96 4.88 -1.38 -20.46
N ARG A 97 5.87 -1.71 -21.27
CA ARG A 97 5.79 -2.85 -22.20
C ARG A 97 6.24 -4.10 -21.45
N PRO A 98 5.39 -5.15 -21.35
CA PRO A 98 5.77 -6.37 -20.65
C PRO A 98 6.74 -7.21 -21.50
N GLU A 99 7.54 -8.05 -20.84
CA GLU A 99 8.44 -9.01 -21.47
C GLU A 99 7.69 -10.24 -21.98
N LYS A 100 6.61 -10.62 -21.28
CA LYS A 100 5.68 -11.69 -21.62
C LYS A 100 4.28 -11.13 -21.90
N GLU A 101 3.43 -11.93 -22.51
CA GLU A 101 2.05 -11.53 -22.81
C GLU A 101 1.28 -11.22 -21.54
N ARG A 102 0.49 -10.15 -21.53
CA ARG A 102 -0.34 -9.83 -20.36
C ARG A 102 -1.39 -10.90 -20.10
N PHE A 103 -1.71 -11.12 -18.82
CA PHE A 103 -2.74 -12.06 -18.41
C PHE A 103 -4.14 -11.63 -18.88
N GLN A 104 -4.97 -12.62 -19.21
CA GLN A 104 -6.32 -12.44 -19.73
C GLN A 104 -7.34 -12.27 -18.60
N HIS A 105 -8.52 -11.75 -18.94
CA HIS A 105 -9.65 -11.67 -18.01
C HIS A 105 -10.04 -13.07 -17.52
N LEU A 106 -10.18 -13.25 -16.21
CA LEU A 106 -10.51 -14.51 -15.53
C LEU A 106 -9.55 -15.65 -15.89
N GLN A 107 -8.28 -15.31 -16.16
CA GLN A 107 -7.25 -16.32 -16.28
C GLN A 107 -6.96 -16.90 -14.90
N ALA A 108 -7.34 -18.17 -14.70
CA ALA A 108 -7.04 -18.92 -13.49
C ALA A 108 -5.64 -19.55 -13.55
N PHE A 109 -4.98 -19.64 -12.40
CA PHE A 109 -3.66 -20.24 -12.24
C PHE A 109 -3.73 -21.52 -11.42
N GLU A 110 -2.82 -22.46 -11.69
CA GLU A 110 -2.77 -23.71 -10.96
C GLU A 110 -2.35 -23.50 -9.50
N VAL A 111 -3.03 -24.21 -8.60
CA VAL A 111 -2.76 -24.27 -7.17
C VAL A 111 -2.63 -25.73 -6.72
N PRO A 112 -1.78 -26.03 -5.72
CA PRO A 112 -0.90 -25.09 -5.03
C PRO A 112 0.29 -24.64 -5.88
N ILE A 113 0.86 -23.48 -5.54
CA ILE A 113 2.11 -23.02 -6.16
C ILE A 113 3.22 -24.01 -5.80
N PRO A 114 3.98 -24.56 -6.78
CA PRO A 114 5.08 -25.45 -6.46
C PRO A 114 6.11 -24.76 -5.57
N TRP A 115 6.36 -25.33 -4.39
CA TRP A 115 7.47 -24.91 -3.53
C TRP A 115 8.77 -25.57 -4.00
N GLU A 116 9.68 -24.77 -4.54
CA GLU A 116 11.00 -25.23 -5.00
C GLU A 116 12.12 -24.90 -4.01
N GLY A 117 11.78 -24.35 -2.84
CA GLY A 117 12.71 -23.82 -1.85
C GLY A 117 12.63 -22.29 -1.70
N PRO A 118 13.54 -21.67 -0.92
CA PRO A 118 13.48 -20.25 -0.55
C PRO A 118 13.42 -19.25 -1.70
N GLN A 119 13.80 -19.64 -2.92
CA GLN A 119 13.70 -18.80 -4.11
C GLN A 119 12.28 -18.69 -4.71
N SER A 120 11.33 -19.51 -4.26
CA SER A 120 9.98 -19.58 -4.86
C SER A 120 9.26 -18.22 -4.85
N PRO A 121 9.29 -17.44 -3.75
CA PRO A 121 8.68 -16.11 -3.75
C PRO A 121 9.36 -15.15 -4.75
N GLN A 122 10.70 -15.18 -4.87
CA GLN A 122 11.41 -14.37 -5.86
C GLN A 122 11.00 -14.73 -7.30
N LYS A 123 10.89 -16.03 -7.61
CA LYS A 123 10.46 -16.50 -8.93
C LYS A 123 9.08 -15.98 -9.28
N LEU A 124 8.16 -15.98 -8.32
CA LEU A 124 6.81 -15.47 -8.54
C LEU A 124 6.81 -13.95 -8.75
N ILE A 125 7.58 -13.19 -7.95
CA ILE A 125 7.73 -11.73 -8.16
C ILE A 125 8.27 -11.44 -9.57
N ASP A 126 9.32 -12.15 -10.00
CA ASP A 126 9.94 -11.97 -11.31
C ASP A 126 8.97 -12.33 -12.44
N GLU A 127 8.18 -13.40 -12.27
CA GLU A 127 7.14 -13.78 -13.23
C GLU A 127 6.08 -12.67 -13.35
N MET A 128 5.51 -12.21 -12.24
CA MET A 128 4.47 -11.17 -12.26
C MET A 128 4.97 -9.90 -12.95
N LYS A 129 6.21 -9.50 -12.68
CA LYS A 129 6.85 -8.35 -13.33
C LYS A 129 7.10 -8.56 -14.82
N ALA A 130 7.53 -9.75 -15.23
CA ALA A 130 7.72 -10.07 -16.65
C ALA A 130 6.41 -9.94 -17.44
N HIS A 131 5.27 -10.19 -16.80
CA HIS A 131 3.92 -9.98 -17.35
C HIS A 131 3.41 -8.52 -17.24
N GLY A 132 4.25 -7.59 -16.77
CA GLY A 132 3.96 -6.16 -16.72
C GLY A 132 3.11 -5.73 -15.54
N ASN A 133 3.35 -6.33 -14.37
CA ASN A 133 2.65 -6.00 -13.14
C ASN A 133 3.55 -5.34 -12.09
N LEU A 134 2.94 -4.48 -11.27
CA LEU A 134 3.46 -4.13 -9.96
C LEU A 134 3.14 -5.24 -8.96
N VAL A 135 4.04 -5.46 -8.01
CA VAL A 135 3.90 -6.51 -6.99
C VAL A 135 3.93 -5.90 -5.58
N ILE A 136 2.93 -6.22 -4.77
CA ILE A 136 2.77 -5.83 -3.36
C ILE A 136 3.05 -7.06 -2.50
N PHE A 137 3.86 -6.92 -1.46
CA PHE A 137 4.00 -7.95 -0.44
C PHE A 137 2.82 -7.86 0.52
N ASN A 138 1.80 -8.70 0.35
CA ASN A 138 0.57 -8.63 1.11
C ASN A 138 0.74 -9.19 2.53
N HIS A 139 0.03 -8.57 3.47
CA HIS A 139 -0.13 -8.92 4.89
C HIS A 139 0.94 -9.87 5.48
N PRO A 140 2.23 -9.45 5.50
CA PRO A 140 3.34 -10.34 5.86
C PRO A 140 3.23 -10.92 7.28
N GLU A 141 2.61 -10.18 8.21
CA GLU A 141 2.38 -10.63 9.58
C GLU A 141 1.39 -11.79 9.66
N TRP A 142 0.32 -11.76 8.86
CA TRP A 142 -0.70 -12.82 8.83
C TRP A 142 -0.13 -14.14 8.28
N HIS A 143 0.74 -14.05 7.27
CA HIS A 143 1.51 -15.18 6.75
C HIS A 143 2.68 -15.62 7.64
N LEU A 144 2.86 -15.02 8.83
CA LEU A 144 3.97 -15.34 9.74
C LEU A 144 5.35 -15.23 9.06
N THR A 145 5.46 -14.34 8.07
CA THR A 145 6.69 -14.13 7.33
C THR A 145 7.79 -13.72 8.30
N ARG A 146 9.01 -14.23 8.18
CA ARG A 146 10.12 -13.72 8.99
C ARG A 146 10.73 -12.49 8.32
N PHE A 147 11.21 -11.54 9.12
CA PHE A 147 11.84 -10.33 8.63
C PHE A 147 13.00 -10.64 7.67
N GLU A 148 13.83 -11.62 8.01
CA GLU A 148 14.96 -12.09 7.22
C GLU A 148 14.55 -12.70 5.88
N ASP A 149 13.36 -13.30 5.78
CA ASP A 149 12.88 -13.89 4.52
C ASP A 149 12.48 -12.79 3.55
N MET A 150 11.66 -11.83 4.01
CA MET A 150 11.18 -10.74 3.15
C MET A 150 12.33 -9.89 2.59
N VAL A 151 13.38 -9.64 3.37
CA VAL A 151 14.50 -8.80 2.91
C VAL A 151 15.36 -9.45 1.83
N GLN A 152 15.23 -10.76 1.61
CA GLN A 152 15.95 -11.47 0.54
C GLN A 152 15.32 -11.27 -0.83
N TYR A 153 14.03 -10.90 -0.90
CA TYR A 153 13.31 -10.77 -2.17
C TYR A 153 13.37 -9.35 -2.72
N ASP A 154 13.56 -9.21 -4.03
CA ASP A 154 13.62 -7.93 -4.73
C ASP A 154 12.52 -7.80 -5.77
N GLY A 155 12.15 -6.57 -6.10
CA GLY A 155 11.26 -6.26 -7.21
C GLY A 155 9.80 -6.01 -6.84
N PHE A 156 9.37 -6.28 -5.61
CA PHE A 156 8.10 -5.75 -5.11
C PHE A 156 8.20 -4.22 -4.90
N PHE A 157 7.12 -3.49 -5.18
CA PHE A 157 7.11 -2.02 -5.08
C PHE A 157 6.64 -1.53 -3.71
N ALA A 158 5.80 -2.32 -3.03
CA ALA A 158 5.23 -1.97 -1.73
C ALA A 158 5.07 -3.17 -0.81
N VAL A 159 4.95 -2.89 0.48
CA VAL A 159 4.52 -3.82 1.53
C VAL A 159 3.13 -3.38 2.00
N GLU A 160 2.21 -4.32 2.17
CA GLU A 160 0.93 -4.04 2.85
C GLU A 160 1.20 -3.87 4.35
N ILE A 161 1.10 -2.63 4.82
CA ILE A 161 1.41 -2.23 6.19
C ILE A 161 0.19 -2.15 7.10
N TYR A 162 -1.00 -2.16 6.48
CA TYR A 162 -2.27 -2.26 7.16
C TYR A 162 -3.25 -3.04 6.29
N ASN A 163 -3.78 -4.13 6.84
CA ASN A 163 -4.80 -4.96 6.22
C ASN A 163 -6.03 -4.97 7.15
N HIS A 164 -7.16 -4.47 6.66
CA HIS A 164 -8.33 -4.22 7.51
C HIS A 164 -9.05 -5.52 7.94
N ALA A 165 -9.24 -6.46 7.03
CA ALA A 165 -9.95 -7.71 7.31
C ALA A 165 -9.24 -8.53 8.40
N THR A 166 -7.90 -8.51 8.40
CA THR A 166 -7.08 -9.17 9.43
C THR A 166 -7.07 -8.46 10.78
N GLU A 167 -7.75 -7.32 10.95
CA GLU A 167 -7.84 -6.69 12.30
C GLU A 167 -8.70 -7.53 13.23
N TRP A 168 -9.63 -8.28 12.64
CA TRP A 168 -10.58 -9.13 13.33
C TRP A 168 -10.17 -10.61 13.33
N THR A 169 -9.10 -10.97 12.62
CA THR A 169 -8.58 -12.35 12.48
C THR A 169 -7.08 -12.41 12.79
N PRO A 170 -6.59 -13.42 13.52
CA PRO A 170 -5.47 -13.38 14.50
C PRO A 170 -4.85 -12.06 15.05
N SER A 171 -5.41 -10.85 14.84
CA SER A 171 -4.80 -9.56 15.21
C SER A 171 -3.42 -9.31 14.58
N SER A 172 -3.30 -9.61 13.28
CA SER A 172 -2.06 -9.55 12.50
C SER A 172 -2.12 -8.53 11.35
N SER A 173 -2.76 -7.37 11.58
CA SER A 173 -2.99 -6.34 10.55
C SER A 173 -1.81 -5.45 10.22
N TYR A 174 -0.78 -5.39 11.06
CA TYR A 174 0.17 -4.27 11.03
C TYR A 174 1.53 -4.68 10.48
N GLY A 175 1.68 -4.60 9.15
CA GLY A 175 2.93 -4.83 8.43
C GLY A 175 3.99 -3.72 8.55
N ALA A 176 3.75 -2.65 9.31
CA ALA A 176 4.65 -1.49 9.38
C ALA A 176 6.07 -1.83 9.89
N ALA A 177 6.21 -2.83 10.79
CA ALA A 177 7.50 -3.30 11.25
C ALA A 177 8.28 -4.03 10.14
N TYR A 178 7.59 -4.78 9.28
CA TYR A 178 8.18 -5.43 8.10
C TYR A 178 8.70 -4.36 7.14
N TRP A 179 7.88 -3.36 6.85
CA TRP A 179 8.28 -2.25 6.01
C TRP A 179 9.50 -1.49 6.56
N ASP A 180 9.51 -1.17 7.86
CA ASP A 180 10.67 -0.55 8.50
C ASP A 180 11.92 -1.44 8.38
N HIS A 181 11.79 -2.76 8.54
CA HIS A 181 12.91 -3.69 8.38
C HIS A 181 13.41 -3.75 6.93
N ALA A 182 12.52 -3.73 5.93
CA ALA A 182 12.89 -3.64 4.52
C ALA A 182 13.68 -2.36 4.20
N LEU A 183 13.19 -1.21 4.66
CA LEU A 183 13.84 0.09 4.45
C LEU A 183 15.22 0.14 5.12
N GLN A 184 15.35 -0.39 6.34
CA GLN A 184 16.62 -0.45 7.07
C GLN A 184 17.67 -1.35 6.39
N ASN A 185 17.21 -2.36 5.65
CA ASN A 185 18.06 -3.23 4.82
C ASN A 185 18.24 -2.70 3.39
N GLY A 186 17.98 -1.41 3.16
CA GLY A 186 18.29 -0.72 1.91
C GLY A 186 17.26 -0.90 0.79
N LYS A 187 16.14 -1.59 1.04
CA LYS A 187 15.07 -1.67 0.05
C LYS A 187 14.42 -0.31 -0.13
N ARG A 188 14.04 -0.02 -1.38
CA ARG A 188 13.37 1.22 -1.77
C ARG A 188 11.93 0.91 -2.19
N VAL A 189 11.11 0.62 -1.19
CA VAL A 189 9.72 0.15 -1.36
C VAL A 189 8.77 1.02 -0.53
N PHE A 190 7.54 1.14 -0.98
CA PHE A 190 6.49 1.91 -0.30
C PHE A 190 5.70 1.05 0.68
N GLY A 191 4.78 1.68 1.42
CA GLY A 191 3.85 1.01 2.32
C GLY A 191 2.42 1.32 1.89
N ILE A 192 1.58 0.30 1.69
CA ILE A 192 0.16 0.46 1.34
C ILE A 192 -0.75 -0.01 2.47
N ALA A 193 -1.89 0.67 2.64
CA ALA A 193 -2.98 0.20 3.48
C ALA A 193 -4.13 -0.23 2.57
N ALA A 194 -4.70 -1.40 2.82
CA ALA A 194 -5.83 -1.93 2.07
C ALA A 194 -6.75 -2.77 2.97
N ASP A 195 -7.80 -3.33 2.38
CA ASP A 195 -8.86 -3.98 3.14
C ASP A 195 -8.71 -5.49 3.18
N ASP A 196 -8.38 -6.13 2.05
CA ASP A 196 -8.44 -7.60 1.87
C ASP A 196 -9.85 -8.13 2.15
N SER A 197 -10.84 -7.39 1.65
CA SER A 197 -12.24 -7.57 2.00
C SER A 197 -12.87 -8.73 1.22
N HIS A 198 -13.55 -9.62 1.95
CA HIS A 198 -14.30 -10.75 1.39
C HIS A 198 -15.81 -10.53 1.56
N GLU A 199 -16.23 -9.70 2.52
CA GLU A 199 -17.60 -9.25 2.73
C GLU A 199 -17.76 -7.72 2.64
N HIS A 200 -18.72 -7.25 1.84
CA HIS A 200 -19.01 -5.82 1.63
C HIS A 200 -20.44 -5.42 1.99
N ASP A 201 -21.10 -6.17 2.89
CA ASP A 201 -22.41 -5.79 3.42
C ASP A 201 -22.32 -4.49 4.24
N GLN A 202 -23.11 -3.49 3.86
CA GLN A 202 -23.25 -2.22 4.59
C GLN A 202 -23.90 -2.41 5.97
N GLY A 203 -24.66 -3.50 6.17
CA GLY A 203 -25.32 -3.84 7.42
C GLY A 203 -24.42 -4.55 8.44
N SER A 204 -23.23 -5.00 8.04
CA SER A 204 -22.35 -5.73 8.95
C SER A 204 -21.87 -4.85 10.10
N LYS A 205 -21.86 -5.41 11.32
CA LYS A 205 -21.34 -4.73 12.52
C LYS A 205 -19.82 -4.66 12.53
N ILE A 206 -19.17 -5.56 11.79
CA ILE A 206 -17.73 -5.60 11.58
C ILE A 206 -17.55 -5.48 10.07
N SER A 207 -17.27 -4.27 9.62
CA SER A 207 -17.03 -4.00 8.21
C SER A 207 -15.64 -4.52 7.84
N GLU A 208 -15.53 -5.39 6.83
CA GLU A 208 -14.22 -5.83 6.31
C GLU A 208 -13.65 -4.86 5.27
N TYR A 209 -14.44 -3.90 4.79
CA TYR A 209 -14.06 -2.92 3.79
C TYR A 209 -14.24 -1.47 4.27
N GLY A 210 -13.45 -0.55 3.71
CA GLY A 210 -13.47 0.87 4.04
C GLY A 210 -12.55 1.27 5.20
N GLY A 211 -11.66 0.38 5.66
CA GLY A 211 -10.84 0.59 6.85
C GLY A 211 -9.35 0.82 6.57
N GLY A 212 -8.82 0.31 5.46
CA GLY A 212 -7.50 0.64 4.91
C GLY A 212 -7.61 1.22 3.49
N TRP A 213 -6.78 2.19 3.15
CA TRP A 213 -6.75 2.77 1.81
C TRP A 213 -5.45 3.49 1.49
N VAL A 214 -5.20 3.68 0.20
CA VAL A 214 -4.25 4.65 -0.33
C VAL A 214 -4.99 5.90 -0.79
N CYS A 215 -4.28 7.03 -0.87
CA CYS A 215 -4.79 8.25 -1.44
C CYS A 215 -3.74 8.84 -2.37
N VAL A 216 -4.06 8.86 -3.67
CA VAL A 216 -3.12 9.05 -4.76
C VAL A 216 -3.30 10.44 -5.37
N GLU A 217 -2.20 11.19 -5.50
CA GLU A 217 -2.18 12.47 -6.19
C GLU A 217 -1.89 12.25 -7.68
N ALA A 218 -2.90 12.44 -8.51
CA ALA A 218 -2.81 12.26 -9.97
C ALA A 218 -3.51 13.41 -10.70
N GLU A 219 -3.11 13.68 -11.95
CA GLU A 219 -3.79 14.70 -12.77
C GLU A 219 -5.16 14.23 -13.26
N GLU A 220 -5.28 12.94 -13.57
CA GLU A 220 -6.50 12.32 -14.08
C GLU A 220 -6.80 10.99 -13.35
N PRO A 221 -8.08 10.67 -13.08
CA PRO A 221 -8.49 9.39 -12.50
C PRO A 221 -8.55 8.33 -13.59
N THR A 222 -7.40 7.93 -14.13
CA THR A 222 -7.28 6.83 -15.09
C THR A 222 -6.41 5.73 -14.50
N GLN A 223 -6.55 4.49 -14.98
CA GLN A 223 -5.66 3.39 -14.57
C GLN A 223 -4.18 3.78 -14.73
N GLN A 224 -3.84 4.43 -15.84
CA GLN A 224 -2.48 4.90 -16.10
C GLN A 224 -2.04 6.02 -15.14
N GLY A 225 -2.91 6.99 -14.85
CA GLY A 225 -2.61 8.08 -13.91
C GLY A 225 -2.37 7.56 -12.49
N ILE A 226 -3.25 6.68 -12.01
CA ILE A 226 -3.16 6.06 -10.68
C ILE A 226 -1.87 5.24 -10.55
N ILE A 227 -1.59 4.34 -11.51
CA ILE A 227 -0.38 3.51 -11.48
C ILE A 227 0.89 4.36 -11.57
N THR A 228 0.91 5.42 -12.39
CA THR A 228 2.05 6.34 -12.48
C THR A 228 2.34 6.99 -11.13
N ALA A 229 1.30 7.49 -10.46
CA ALA A 229 1.44 8.14 -9.16
C ALA A 229 1.87 7.16 -8.06
N LEU A 230 1.36 5.93 -8.05
CA LEU A 230 1.83 4.86 -7.15
C LEU A 230 3.33 4.57 -7.35
N LYS A 231 3.78 4.40 -8.60
CA LYS A 231 5.20 4.14 -8.92
C LYS A 231 6.12 5.30 -8.52
N ASN A 232 5.64 6.53 -8.63
CA ASN A 232 6.39 7.72 -8.27
C ASN A 232 6.34 8.05 -6.77
N GLY A 233 5.58 7.30 -5.97
CA GLY A 233 5.40 7.58 -4.56
C GLY A 233 4.54 8.82 -4.26
N GLN A 234 3.73 9.27 -5.24
CA GLN A 234 2.81 10.41 -5.11
C GLN A 234 1.49 9.98 -4.45
N PHE A 235 1.60 9.37 -3.28
CA PHE A 235 0.46 8.91 -2.49
C PHE A 235 0.83 8.83 -1.00
N TYR A 236 -0.18 8.64 -0.17
CA TYR A 236 -0.02 8.19 1.21
C TYR A 236 -1.02 7.06 1.50
N SER A 237 -0.81 6.36 2.61
CA SER A 237 -1.67 5.27 3.08
C SER A 237 -2.37 5.69 4.36
N SER A 238 -3.57 5.17 4.62
CA SER A 238 -4.30 5.55 5.83
C SER A 238 -5.34 4.51 6.26
N SER A 239 -5.62 4.51 7.57
CA SER A 239 -6.79 3.89 8.18
C SER A 239 -7.73 4.90 8.85
N GLY A 240 -7.47 6.21 8.72
CA GLY A 240 -8.34 7.27 9.23
C GLY A 240 -7.92 8.66 8.79
N PRO A 241 -6.79 9.18 9.27
CA PRO A 241 -6.33 10.54 9.00
C PRO A 241 -5.98 10.79 7.52
N GLU A 242 -5.91 12.05 7.11
CA GLU A 242 -5.49 12.44 5.76
C GLU A 242 -4.17 13.21 5.82
N ILE A 243 -3.25 12.94 4.89
CA ILE A 243 -2.07 13.78 4.65
C ILE A 243 -2.37 14.66 3.44
N VAL A 244 -2.50 15.97 3.66
CA VAL A 244 -2.89 16.91 2.60
C VAL A 244 -1.68 17.53 1.92
N ASP A 245 -0.56 17.66 2.64
CA ASP A 245 0.68 18.23 2.13
C ASP A 245 1.90 17.51 2.73
N TYR A 246 2.90 17.23 1.89
CA TYR A 246 4.15 16.59 2.32
C TYR A 246 5.32 17.00 1.43
N ARG A 247 6.31 17.68 2.00
CA ARG A 247 7.41 18.29 1.22
C ARG A 247 8.69 18.47 2.02
N VAL A 248 9.77 18.74 1.29
CA VAL A 248 11.04 19.23 1.81
C VAL A 248 11.28 20.63 1.27
N GLU A 249 11.48 21.57 2.18
CA GLU A 249 11.85 22.96 1.87
C GLU A 249 13.01 23.37 2.77
N ASN A 250 14.09 23.88 2.18
CA ASN A 250 15.27 24.38 2.89
C ASN A 250 15.88 23.35 3.90
N GLY A 251 15.84 22.06 3.54
CA GLY A 251 16.33 20.97 4.39
C GLY A 251 15.44 20.62 5.59
N VAL A 252 14.17 21.05 5.57
CA VAL A 252 13.15 20.75 6.57
C VAL A 252 12.05 19.94 5.93
N VAL A 253 11.67 18.82 6.54
CA VAL A 253 10.48 18.04 6.15
C VAL A 253 9.27 18.69 6.80
N HIS A 254 8.24 18.95 6.01
CA HIS A 254 6.96 19.51 6.43
C HIS A 254 5.83 18.52 6.11
N VAL A 255 4.88 18.41 7.02
CA VAL A 255 3.63 17.65 6.83
C VAL A 255 2.45 18.50 7.28
N GLU A 256 1.38 18.53 6.49
CA GLU A 256 0.04 18.97 6.88
C GLU A 256 -0.91 17.78 6.82
N CYS A 257 -1.75 17.61 7.83
CA CYS A 257 -2.67 16.48 7.94
C CYS A 257 -4.02 16.90 8.56
N SER A 258 -5.01 16.02 8.47
CA SER A 258 -6.24 16.14 9.27
C SER A 258 -5.90 16.17 10.77
N PRO A 259 -6.80 16.70 11.65
CA PRO A 259 -6.55 16.75 13.08
C PRO A 259 -6.12 15.41 13.67
N CYS A 260 -4.96 15.39 14.33
CA CYS A 260 -4.30 14.22 14.91
C CYS A 260 -3.88 14.49 16.36
N GLN A 261 -3.95 13.49 17.24
CA GLN A 261 -3.47 13.62 18.61
C GLN A 261 -1.94 13.72 18.69
N TYR A 262 -1.22 13.12 17.73
CA TYR A 262 0.22 13.26 17.60
C TYR A 262 0.71 12.99 16.18
N ILE A 263 1.92 13.48 15.88
CA ILE A 263 2.64 13.24 14.64
C ILE A 263 4.02 12.69 14.99
N MET A 264 4.37 11.53 14.43
CA MET A 264 5.66 10.89 14.60
C MET A 264 6.48 10.97 13.30
N PHE A 265 7.66 11.55 13.40
CA PHE A 265 8.64 11.45 12.33
C PHE A 265 9.56 10.26 12.58
N LYS A 266 9.46 9.24 11.73
CA LYS A 266 10.30 8.06 11.78
C LYS A 266 11.47 8.24 10.81
N ALA A 267 12.68 8.18 11.35
CA ALA A 267 13.90 8.30 10.59
C ALA A 267 14.85 7.16 10.95
N PHE A 268 15.79 6.87 10.06
CA PHE A 268 16.83 5.86 10.27
C PHE A 268 18.18 6.38 9.74
N PRO A 269 19.32 6.08 10.38
CA PRO A 269 19.49 5.40 11.68
C PRO A 269 19.29 6.33 12.88
N LEU A 270 19.04 7.62 12.64
CA LEU A 270 18.75 8.60 13.70
C LEU A 270 17.25 8.65 13.99
N ARG A 271 16.87 9.03 15.22
CA ARG A 271 15.46 9.22 15.59
C ARG A 271 14.93 10.58 15.11
N GLY A 272 13.72 10.59 14.57
CA GLY A 272 12.94 11.82 14.37
C GLY A 272 12.13 12.18 15.62
N PRO A 273 11.52 13.38 15.64
CA PRO A 273 10.73 13.85 16.78
C PRO A 273 9.35 13.17 16.89
N PHE A 274 8.88 13.03 18.13
CA PHE A 274 7.49 12.80 18.49
C PHE A 274 6.85 14.15 18.83
N LEU A 275 5.86 14.57 18.04
CA LEU A 275 5.18 15.85 18.20
C LEU A 275 3.78 15.60 18.77
N VAL A 276 3.48 16.28 19.88
CA VAL A 276 2.17 16.26 20.55
C VAL A 276 1.99 17.60 21.26
N GLU A 277 0.79 18.16 21.20
CA GLU A 277 0.42 19.34 21.98
C GLU A 277 -0.08 18.90 23.36
N ARG A 278 0.70 19.19 24.42
CA ARG A 278 0.42 18.73 25.79
C ARG A 278 -0.13 19.83 26.68
N GLU A 279 0.06 21.09 26.32
CA GLU A 279 -0.31 22.22 27.17
C GLU A 279 -1.79 22.56 27.00
N THR A 280 -2.25 22.68 25.74
CA THR A 280 -3.66 22.98 25.45
C THR A 280 -4.50 21.71 25.27
N GLY A 281 -3.86 20.59 24.90
CA GLY A 281 -4.55 19.35 24.52
C GLY A 281 -5.27 19.44 23.17
N GLU A 282 -5.00 20.47 22.37
CA GLU A 282 -5.55 20.61 21.02
C GLU A 282 -4.93 19.58 20.06
N LEU A 283 -5.70 19.22 19.03
CA LEU A 283 -5.20 18.34 17.98
C LEU A 283 -4.22 19.06 17.06
N MET A 284 -3.18 18.34 16.64
CA MET A 284 -2.20 18.80 15.68
C MET A 284 -2.68 18.58 14.25
N SER A 285 -2.44 19.54 13.38
CA SER A 285 -2.72 19.43 11.93
C SER A 285 -1.47 19.64 11.07
N SER A 286 -0.32 19.86 11.69
CA SER A 286 0.95 19.99 10.98
C SER A 286 2.15 19.68 11.87
N GLY A 287 3.27 19.35 11.25
CA GLY A 287 4.53 19.07 11.91
C GLY A 287 5.72 19.32 11.01
N SER A 288 6.90 19.49 11.60
CA SER A 288 8.13 19.58 10.81
C SER A 288 9.35 19.02 11.54
N MET A 289 10.35 18.61 10.77
CA MET A 289 11.66 18.23 11.30
C MET A 289 12.80 18.66 10.38
N LYS A 290 13.92 19.10 10.97
CA LYS A 290 15.16 19.29 10.21
C LYS A 290 15.77 17.95 9.82
N ILE A 291 16.18 17.82 8.56
CA ILE A 291 16.95 16.67 8.09
C ILE A 291 18.35 16.76 8.70
N LYS A 292 18.80 15.69 9.35
CA LYS A 292 20.12 15.61 9.97
C LYS A 292 21.06 14.77 9.11
N GLN A 293 22.34 15.15 9.09
CA GLN A 293 23.38 14.37 8.45
C GLN A 293 23.39 12.94 9.02
N GLY A 294 23.49 11.95 8.13
CA GLY A 294 23.49 10.53 8.48
C GLY A 294 22.12 9.86 8.38
N MET A 295 21.00 10.61 8.33
CA MET A 295 19.69 10.04 8.03
C MET A 295 19.69 9.46 6.61
N GLN A 296 19.14 8.26 6.46
CA GLN A 296 18.98 7.53 5.20
C GLN A 296 17.59 7.72 4.63
N TYR A 297 16.56 7.53 5.46
CA TYR A 297 15.18 7.82 5.10
C TYR A 297 14.43 8.50 6.25
N ILE A 298 13.34 9.19 5.89
CA ILE A 298 12.39 9.83 6.80
C ILE A 298 10.98 9.52 6.31
N ARG A 299 10.07 9.11 7.19
CA ARG A 299 8.63 8.97 6.92
C ARG A 299 7.83 9.50 8.11
N VAL A 300 6.54 9.77 7.90
CA VAL A 300 5.66 10.38 8.89
C VAL A 300 4.49 9.45 9.18
N GLU A 301 4.14 9.35 10.46
CA GLU A 301 2.89 8.75 10.93
C GLU A 301 2.06 9.84 11.64
N CYS A 302 0.85 10.10 11.13
CA CYS A 302 -0.12 11.01 11.73
C CYS A 302 -1.22 10.16 12.38
N VAL A 303 -1.48 10.34 13.67
CA VAL A 303 -2.39 9.46 14.43
C VAL A 303 -3.54 10.24 15.03
N ASP A 304 -4.78 9.85 14.73
CA ASP A 304 -5.98 10.49 15.31
C ASP A 304 -6.34 9.96 16.70
N GLU A 305 -7.32 10.59 17.34
CA GLU A 305 -7.79 10.25 18.69
C GLU A 305 -8.36 8.83 18.79
N LYS A 306 -8.72 8.20 17.67
CA LYS A 306 -9.21 6.82 17.62
C LYS A 306 -8.07 5.81 17.46
N GLY A 307 -6.82 6.27 17.36
CA GLY A 307 -5.65 5.44 17.13
C GLY A 307 -5.42 5.05 15.67
N ARG A 308 -6.22 5.59 14.73
CA ARG A 308 -6.06 5.34 13.29
C ARG A 308 -4.91 6.17 12.76
N ILE A 309 -4.23 5.67 11.72
CA ILE A 309 -2.93 6.17 11.31
C ILE A 309 -2.97 6.53 9.82
N ALA A 310 -2.33 7.65 9.45
CA ALA A 310 -1.89 7.90 8.09
C ALA A 310 -0.36 7.81 8.01
N TRP A 311 0.12 7.11 6.99
CA TRP A 311 1.53 6.86 6.74
C TRP A 311 1.97 7.57 5.45
N SER A 312 2.97 8.45 5.54
CA SER A 312 3.63 9.00 4.36
C SER A 312 4.56 7.97 3.72
N ASN A 313 4.82 8.13 2.42
CA ASN A 313 5.96 7.46 1.79
C ASN A 313 7.30 7.95 2.39
N PRO A 314 8.37 7.12 2.34
CA PRO A 314 9.70 7.49 2.78
C PRO A 314 10.33 8.49 1.82
N ILE A 315 10.81 9.59 2.38
CA ILE A 315 11.80 10.47 1.78
C ILE A 315 13.16 9.78 1.91
N PHE A 316 13.72 9.34 0.79
CA PHE A 316 15.11 8.87 0.76
C PHE A 316 16.04 10.08 0.70
N VAL A 317 16.79 10.31 1.78
CA VAL A 317 17.65 11.50 1.93
C VAL A 317 18.70 11.60 0.81
N ALA A 318 19.14 10.45 0.28
CA ALA A 318 20.06 10.38 -0.85
C ALA A 318 19.51 11.01 -2.14
N ASP A 319 18.19 11.09 -2.31
CA ASP A 319 17.57 11.74 -3.48
C ASP A 319 17.55 13.27 -3.37
N LEU A 320 17.73 13.81 -2.17
CA LEU A 320 17.77 15.24 -1.88
C LEU A 320 19.16 15.85 -2.04
N ALA A 321 20.18 15.03 -2.31
CA ALA A 321 21.54 15.52 -2.57
C ALA A 321 21.57 16.37 -3.84
N GLU A 322 22.25 17.52 -3.78
CA GLU A 322 22.46 18.38 -4.96
C GLU A 322 23.55 17.75 -5.84
N GLY A 323 23.25 17.52 -7.14
CA GLY A 323 24.24 17.08 -8.13
C GLY A 323 24.29 15.58 -8.44
N LYS A 324 23.17 14.98 -8.85
CA LYS A 324 23.19 13.79 -9.71
C LYS A 324 23.00 14.21 -11.16
#